data_AF-X1ASQ9-F1
#
_entry.id   AF-X1ASQ9-F1
#
_cell.length_a   1.000
_cell.length_b   1.000
_cell.length_c   1.000
_cell.angle_alpha   90.00
_cell.angle_beta   90.00
_cell.angle_gamma   90.00
#
_symmetry.space_group_name_H-M   'P 1'
#
loop_
_entity.id
_entity.type
_entity.pdbx_description
1 polymer ?
#
loop_
_entity_poly.entity_id
_entity_poly.type
_entity_poly.pdbx_seq_one_letter_code
_entity_poly.pdbx_strand_id
1 'polypeptide(L)'
;MIDPYEEYEEYLDLKGNIFIVAKQLADKRLISYINKIIWKIMKSADAVNLIPDNLDFVYIDGNHSYEYVLRDIELYFPKVKEGGVVGGHDYHNESKAREVKKAVDEFTKKNQLKLHIKGGLTGTDWWVIK
;
A
#
# COMPACT_ATOMS: atom_id res chain seq x y z
N MET A 1 -4.86 -1.89 4.33
CA MET A 1 -4.69 -1.07 3.12
C MET A 1 -4.04 0.22 3.54
N ILE A 2 -2.99 0.63 2.84
CA ILE A 2 -2.27 1.89 3.03
C ILE A 2 -2.49 2.68 1.75
N ASP A 3 -3.02 3.89 1.87
CA ASP A 3 -3.47 4.73 0.75
C ASP A 3 -3.39 6.20 1.21
N PRO A 4 -2.94 7.15 0.37
CA PRO A 4 -2.89 8.55 0.74
C PRO A 4 -4.28 9.14 1.02
N TYR A 5 -4.36 9.99 2.04
CA TYR A 5 -5.61 10.63 2.46
C TYR A 5 -5.59 12.16 2.30
N GLU A 6 -4.41 12.76 2.12
CA GLU A 6 -4.23 14.19 1.92
C GLU A 6 -3.01 14.46 1.03
N GLU A 7 -2.97 15.67 0.47
CA GLU A 7 -1.78 16.19 -0.19
C GLU A 7 -0.74 16.60 0.83
N TYR A 8 0.52 16.35 0.50
CA TYR A 8 1.66 16.91 1.23
C TYR A 8 2.76 17.21 0.23
N GLU A 9 3.69 18.12 0.56
CA GLU A 9 4.69 18.65 -0.39
C GLU A 9 5.51 17.54 -1.09
N GLU A 10 5.71 16.42 -0.42
CA GLU A 10 6.46 15.26 -0.89
C GLU A 10 5.59 14.27 -1.72
N TYR A 11 4.28 14.48 -1.78
CA TYR A 11 3.31 13.66 -2.53
C TYR A 11 2.42 14.54 -3.43
N LEU A 12 2.97 14.87 -4.60
CA LEU A 12 2.33 15.75 -5.60
C LEU A 12 1.49 14.99 -6.63
N ASP A 13 1.17 13.72 -6.39
CA ASP A 13 0.59 12.80 -7.38
C ASP A 13 -0.89 13.09 -7.65
N LEU A 14 -1.60 13.50 -6.60
CA LEU A 14 -3.02 13.80 -6.64
C LEU A 14 -3.23 15.23 -6.12
N LYS A 15 -4.08 16.00 -6.79
CA LYS A 15 -4.38 17.39 -6.44
C LYS A 15 -5.88 17.67 -6.33
N GLY A 16 -6.24 18.61 -5.47
CA GLY A 16 -7.58 19.12 -5.26
C GLY A 16 -8.48 18.23 -4.41
N ASN A 17 -9.80 18.38 -4.59
CA ASN A 17 -10.84 17.71 -3.79
C ASN A 17 -10.90 16.17 -3.99
N ILE A 18 -9.93 15.55 -4.67
CA ILE A 18 -9.98 14.13 -5.02
C ILE A 18 -10.02 13.21 -3.80
N PHE A 19 -9.25 13.52 -2.75
CA PHE A 19 -9.27 12.73 -1.51
C PHE A 19 -10.61 12.82 -0.78
N ILE A 20 -11.23 14.02 -0.78
CA ILE A 20 -12.57 14.22 -0.20
C ILE A 20 -13.60 13.40 -0.96
N VAL A 21 -13.59 13.45 -2.30
CA VAL A 21 -14.51 12.69 -3.15
C VAL A 21 -14.28 11.18 -3.00
N ALA A 22 -13.02 10.73 -3.00
CA ALA A 22 -12.66 9.32 -2.81
C ALA A 22 -13.14 8.80 -1.45
N LYS A 23 -12.96 9.57 -0.38
CA LYS A 23 -13.46 9.20 0.96
C LYS A 23 -14.98 9.11 1.01
N GLN A 24 -15.69 10.07 0.41
CA GLN A 24 -17.16 10.01 0.34
C GLN A 24 -17.66 8.79 -0.43
N LEU A 25 -16.99 8.44 -1.54
CA LEU A 25 -17.31 7.24 -2.31
C LEU A 25 -17.01 5.96 -1.52
N ALA A 26 -15.88 5.91 -0.81
CA ALA A 26 -15.51 4.80 0.04
C ALA A 26 -16.55 4.60 1.16
N ASP A 27 -16.92 5.67 1.87
CA ASP A 27 -17.94 5.61 2.93
C ASP A 27 -19.28 5.10 2.41
N LYS A 28 -19.72 5.58 1.25
CA LYS A 28 -20.96 5.12 0.63
C LYS A 28 -20.91 3.64 0.23
N ARG A 29 -19.80 3.19 -0.36
CA ARG A 29 -19.63 1.79 -0.81
C ARG A 29 -19.48 0.83 0.37
N LEU A 30 -18.89 1.29 1.46
CA LEU A 30 -18.52 0.47 2.61
C LEU A 30 -19.52 0.55 3.77
N ILE A 31 -20.60 1.31 3.63
CA ILE A 31 -21.56 1.56 4.71
C ILE A 31 -22.11 0.26 5.35
N SER A 32 -22.36 -0.77 4.55
CA SER A 32 -22.85 -2.08 5.03
C SER A 32 -21.81 -2.87 5.84
N TYR A 33 -20.54 -2.43 5.85
CA TYR A 33 -19.42 -3.06 6.55
C TYR A 33 -18.81 -2.16 7.61
N ILE A 34 -19.46 -1.05 7.98
CA ILE A 34 -18.86 -0.02 8.83
C ILE A 34 -18.36 -0.55 10.18
N ASN A 35 -19.01 -1.57 10.74
CA ASN A 35 -18.61 -2.23 11.99
C ASN A 35 -17.36 -3.12 11.86
N LYS A 36 -16.85 -3.33 10.65
CA LYS A 36 -15.62 -4.08 10.36
C LYS A 36 -14.46 -3.18 9.92
N ILE A 37 -14.67 -1.86 9.91
CA ILE A 37 -13.71 -0.90 9.35
C ILE A 37 -13.20 0.01 10.45
N ILE A 38 -11.88 0.14 10.51
CA ILE A 38 -11.19 1.09 11.38
C ILE A 38 -10.33 1.97 10.49
N TRP A 39 -10.68 3.25 10.40
CA TRP A 39 -9.88 4.24 9.68
C TRP A 39 -8.76 4.77 10.58
N LYS A 40 -7.52 4.72 10.08
CA LYS A 40 -6.34 5.35 10.71
C LYS A 40 -5.85 6.47 9.79
N ILE A 41 -6.29 7.69 10.07
CA ILE A 41 -5.95 8.88 9.25
C ILE A 41 -4.67 9.49 9.81
N MET A 42 -3.53 8.98 9.36
CA MET A 42 -2.19 9.41 9.76
C MET A 42 -1.13 8.79 8.84
N LYS A 43 0.15 9.16 8.99
CA LYS A 43 1.25 8.54 8.24
C LYS A 43 1.34 7.04 8.56
N SER A 44 1.60 6.21 7.55
CA SER A 44 1.74 4.76 7.68
C SER A 44 2.78 4.36 8.74
N ALA A 45 3.90 5.09 8.77
CA ALA A 45 4.97 4.89 9.74
C ALA A 45 4.57 5.12 11.20
N ASP A 46 3.55 5.92 11.46
CA ASP A 46 2.99 6.12 12.80
C ASP A 46 1.88 5.09 13.06
N ALA A 47 1.05 4.84 12.05
CA ALA A 47 -0.07 3.92 12.11
C ALA A 47 0.35 2.49 12.46
N VAL A 48 1.51 2.01 11.98
CA VAL A 48 2.01 0.64 12.19
C VAL A 48 2.02 0.22 13.67
N ASN A 49 2.26 1.16 14.59
CA ASN A 49 2.26 0.90 16.04
C ASN A 49 0.87 0.61 16.62
N LEU A 50 -0.18 0.98 15.89
CA LEU A 50 -1.58 0.76 16.25
C LEU A 50 -2.18 -0.46 15.51
N ILE A 51 -1.42 -1.09 14.63
CA ILE A 51 -1.86 -2.26 13.85
C ILE A 51 -1.40 -3.53 14.58
N PRO A 52 -2.33 -4.51 14.79
CA PRO A 52 -1.98 -5.77 15.41
C PRO A 52 -1.04 -6.60 14.54
N ASP A 53 -0.36 -7.55 15.17
CA ASP A 53 0.45 -8.57 14.48
C ASP A 53 -0.44 -9.70 13.94
N ASN A 54 0.18 -10.65 13.22
CA ASN A 54 -0.47 -11.82 12.60
C ASN A 54 -1.54 -11.49 11.56
N LEU A 55 -1.30 -10.42 10.79
CA LEU A 55 -2.19 -10.04 9.70
C LEU A 55 -2.21 -11.12 8.62
N ASP A 56 -3.40 -11.40 8.07
CA ASP A 56 -3.55 -12.28 6.91
C ASP A 56 -3.05 -11.61 5.62
N PHE A 57 -3.24 -10.29 5.52
CA PHE A 57 -2.99 -9.53 4.29
C PHE A 57 -2.69 -8.06 4.56
N VAL A 58 -1.75 -7.50 3.80
CA VAL A 58 -1.48 -6.05 3.69
C VAL A 58 -1.43 -5.67 2.21
N TYR A 59 -2.10 -4.57 1.87
CA TYR A 59 -2.06 -3.94 0.54
C TYR A 59 -1.51 -2.51 0.66
N ILE A 60 -0.47 -2.21 -0.11
CA ILE A 60 0.29 -0.96 -0.10
C ILE A 60 0.04 -0.23 -1.41
N ASP A 61 -0.64 0.91 -1.33
CA ASP A 61 -0.93 1.81 -2.46
C ASP A 61 -0.70 3.27 -2.00
N GLY A 62 0.43 3.46 -1.31
CA GLY A 62 0.77 4.64 -0.53
C GLY A 62 1.45 5.74 -1.34
N ASN A 63 2.53 6.29 -0.77
CA ASN A 63 3.39 7.23 -1.48
C ASN A 63 4.21 6.47 -2.53
N HIS A 64 4.15 6.88 -3.79
CA HIS A 64 4.83 6.19 -4.90
C HIS A 64 6.34 6.46 -5.01
N SER A 65 6.95 7.17 -4.04
CA SER A 65 8.40 7.34 -4.00
C SER A 65 9.07 6.13 -3.34
N TYR A 66 10.22 5.74 -3.88
CA TYR A 66 10.93 4.50 -3.51
C TYR A 66 11.11 4.33 -1.99
N GLU A 67 11.53 5.41 -1.30
CA GLU A 67 11.84 5.38 0.13
C GLU A 67 10.63 5.09 1.01
N TYR A 68 9.45 5.58 0.60
CA TYR A 68 8.21 5.37 1.33
C TYR A 68 7.64 3.99 1.07
N VAL A 69 7.65 3.51 -0.19
CA VAL A 69 7.24 2.15 -0.53
C VAL A 69 8.10 1.13 0.20
N LEU A 70 9.43 1.28 0.15
CA LEU A 70 10.34 0.36 0.82
C LEU A 70 10.10 0.36 2.34
N ARG A 71 9.95 1.55 2.94
CA ARG A 71 9.65 1.68 4.37
C ARG A 71 8.34 1.01 4.75
N ASP A 72 7.28 1.18 3.97
CA ASP A 72 6.00 0.53 4.23
C ASP A 72 6.12 -0.99 4.15
N ILE A 73 6.84 -1.51 3.14
CA ILE A 73 7.10 -2.96 3.05
C ILE A 73 7.87 -3.44 4.28
N GLU A 74 8.95 -2.77 4.67
CA GLU A 74 9.78 -3.16 5.82
C GLU A 74 9.04 -3.08 7.16
N LEU A 75 8.14 -2.10 7.33
CA LEU A 75 7.34 -1.94 8.54
C LEU A 75 6.20 -2.96 8.65
N TYR A 76 5.55 -3.28 7.53
CA TYR A 76 4.34 -4.11 7.55
C TYR A 76 4.59 -5.59 7.24
N PHE A 77 5.68 -5.95 6.55
CA PHE A 77 6.02 -7.36 6.32
C PHE A 77 6.20 -8.17 7.63
N PRO A 78 6.83 -7.64 8.70
CA PRO A 78 6.89 -8.33 9.99
C PRO A 78 5.51 -8.54 10.65
N LYS A 79 4.55 -7.65 10.39
CA LYS A 79 3.18 -7.72 10.94
C LYS A 79 2.34 -8.84 10.32
N VAL A 80 2.67 -9.27 9.11
CA VAL A 80 1.99 -10.36 8.41
C VAL A 80 2.44 -11.71 8.96
N LYS A 81 1.52 -12.66 9.09
CA LYS A 81 1.83 -14.03 9.54
C LYS A 81 2.55 -14.84 8.44
N GLU A 82 3.20 -15.93 8.83
CA GLU A 82 3.71 -16.93 7.85
C GLU A 82 2.55 -17.49 7.02
N GLY A 83 2.74 -17.58 5.70
CA GLY A 83 1.71 -17.88 4.71
C GLY A 83 0.77 -16.72 4.38
N GLY A 84 0.92 -15.56 5.04
CA GLY A 84 0.18 -14.34 4.74
C GLY A 84 0.75 -13.58 3.53
N VAL A 85 0.03 -12.56 3.08
CA VAL A 85 0.36 -11.85 1.84
C VAL A 85 0.66 -10.37 2.09
N VAL A 86 1.74 -9.87 1.48
CA VAL A 86 2.02 -8.44 1.31
C VAL A 86 2.00 -8.14 -0.17
N GLY A 87 1.23 -7.13 -0.58
CA GLY A 87 1.17 -6.71 -1.98
C GLY A 87 0.84 -5.23 -2.12
N GLY A 88 0.68 -4.80 -3.36
CA GLY A 88 0.39 -3.42 -3.71
C GLY A 88 0.18 -3.23 -5.21
N HIS A 89 0.03 -1.98 -5.61
CA HIS A 89 -0.21 -1.59 -7.00
C HIS A 89 1.05 -1.00 -7.66
N ASP A 90 0.90 -0.48 -8.89
CA ASP A 90 1.89 0.30 -9.65
C ASP A 90 3.24 -0.40 -9.88
N TYR A 91 3.21 -1.72 -10.13
CA TYR A 91 4.40 -2.47 -10.54
C TYR A 91 4.66 -2.35 -12.05
N HIS A 92 5.21 -1.22 -12.50
CA HIS A 92 5.64 -1.03 -13.90
C HIS A 92 6.76 0.00 -14.03
N ASN A 93 7.31 0.16 -15.24
CA ASN A 93 8.52 0.96 -15.49
C ASN A 93 8.24 2.43 -15.85
N GLU A 94 6.99 2.87 -15.80
CA GLU A 94 6.59 4.20 -16.29
C GLU A 94 6.45 5.19 -15.14
N SER A 95 6.72 6.48 -15.38
CA SER A 95 6.48 7.57 -14.43
C SER A 95 7.06 7.28 -13.02
N LYS A 96 6.29 7.49 -11.96
CA LYS A 96 6.70 7.19 -10.57
C LYS A 96 6.60 5.71 -10.20
N ALA A 97 5.80 4.93 -10.93
CA ALA A 97 5.67 3.48 -10.70
C ALA A 97 7.01 2.73 -10.79
N ARG A 98 7.99 3.27 -11.53
CA ARG A 98 9.37 2.73 -11.54
C ARG A 98 10.02 2.70 -10.17
N GLU A 99 9.66 3.64 -9.29
CA GLU A 99 10.19 3.73 -7.92
C GLU A 99 9.53 2.69 -7.01
N VAL A 100 8.22 2.49 -7.16
CA VAL A 100 7.47 1.38 -6.55
C VAL A 100 8.11 0.05 -6.95
N LYS A 101 8.27 -0.18 -8.26
CA LYS A 101 8.89 -1.40 -8.79
C LYS A 101 10.28 -1.63 -8.23
N LYS A 102 11.12 -0.58 -8.17
CA LYS A 102 12.47 -0.67 -7.62
C LYS A 102 12.47 -1.09 -6.15
N ALA A 103 11.60 -0.51 -5.32
CA ALA A 103 11.48 -0.87 -3.90
C ALA A 103 11.09 -2.34 -3.72
N VAL A 104 10.11 -2.80 -4.50
CA VAL A 104 9.64 -4.19 -4.51
C VAL A 104 10.74 -5.15 -4.96
N ASP A 105 11.43 -4.86 -6.07
CA ASP A 105 12.53 -5.69 -6.58
C ASP A 105 13.64 -5.85 -5.55
N GLU A 106 14.06 -4.76 -4.91
CA GLU A 106 15.14 -4.77 -3.94
C GLU A 106 14.75 -5.53 -2.67
N PHE A 107 13.56 -5.27 -2.12
CA PHE A 107 13.08 -5.98 -0.93
C PHE A 107 12.93 -7.48 -1.20
N THR A 108 12.32 -7.87 -2.31
CA THR A 108 12.12 -9.28 -2.64
C THR A 108 13.43 -10.01 -2.90
N LYS A 109 14.37 -9.39 -3.62
CA LYS A 109 15.71 -9.94 -3.86
C LYS A 109 16.50 -10.10 -2.55
N LYS A 110 16.52 -9.07 -1.69
CA LYS A 110 17.22 -9.08 -0.40
C LYS A 110 16.72 -10.21 0.51
N ASN A 111 15.41 -10.46 0.51
CA ASN A 111 14.77 -11.45 1.37
C ASN A 111 14.51 -12.81 0.68
N GLN A 112 14.99 -13.00 -0.55
CA GLN A 112 14.81 -14.25 -1.33
C GLN A 112 13.34 -14.66 -1.48
N LEU A 113 12.44 -13.68 -1.62
CA LEU A 113 11.01 -13.89 -1.74
C LEU A 113 10.60 -14.10 -3.20
N LYS A 114 9.63 -15.00 -3.42
CA LYS A 114 9.03 -15.18 -4.74
C LYS A 114 8.03 -14.05 -5.01
N LEU A 115 8.39 -13.18 -5.94
CA LEU A 115 7.52 -12.12 -6.42
C LEU A 115 6.46 -12.65 -7.41
N HIS A 116 5.21 -12.28 -7.16
CA HIS A 116 4.08 -12.53 -8.05
C HIS A 116 3.58 -11.20 -8.63
N ILE A 117 3.20 -11.20 -9.90
CA ILE A 117 2.81 -9.99 -10.64
C ILE A 117 1.59 -10.32 -11.50
N LYS A 118 0.60 -9.41 -11.52
CA LYS A 118 -0.57 -9.54 -12.40
C LYS A 118 -0.94 -8.18 -12.98
N GLY A 119 -0.84 -8.07 -14.30
CA GLY A 119 -1.37 -6.93 -15.05
C GLY A 119 -2.89 -7.00 -15.21
N GLY A 120 -3.53 -5.83 -15.19
CA GLY A 120 -4.95 -5.62 -15.44
C GLY A 120 -5.20 -4.32 -16.22
N LEU A 121 -6.47 -4.02 -16.46
CA LEU A 121 -6.89 -2.81 -17.21
C LEU A 121 -6.55 -1.51 -16.48
N THR A 122 -6.37 -1.57 -15.16
CA THR A 122 -6.18 -0.41 -14.28
C THR A 122 -4.74 -0.24 -13.79
N GLY A 123 -3.83 -1.14 -14.17
CA GLY A 123 -2.44 -1.14 -13.71
C GLY A 123 -1.91 -2.55 -13.44
N THR A 124 -0.83 -2.64 -12.69
CA THR A 124 -0.15 -3.91 -12.41
C THR A 124 0.03 -4.12 -10.92
N ASP A 125 -0.63 -5.14 -10.40
CA ASP A 125 -0.51 -5.58 -9.02
C ASP A 125 0.73 -6.45 -8.82
N TRP A 126 1.32 -6.36 -7.63
CA TRP A 126 2.40 -7.20 -7.16
C TRP A 126 2.08 -7.76 -5.77
N TRP A 127 2.59 -8.95 -5.47
CA TRP A 127 2.54 -9.51 -4.12
C TRP A 127 3.61 -10.56 -3.85
N VAL A 128 3.87 -10.80 -2.57
CA VAL A 128 4.68 -11.89 -2.04
C VAL A 128 3.88 -12.65 -0.99
N ILE A 129 4.20 -13.93 -0.85
CA ILE A 129 3.76 -14.74 0.29
C ILE A 129 4.94 -14.76 1.26
N LYS A 130 4.69 -14.36 2.51
CA LYS A 130 5.66 -14.47 3.61
C LYS A 130 5.78 -15.93 4.02
#